data_AF-A0A4Q5RM76-F1
#
_entry.id   AF-A0A4Q5RM76-F1
#
_cell.length_a   1.000
_cell.length_b   1.000
_cell.length_c   1.000
_cell.angle_alpha   90.00
_cell.angle_beta   90.00
_cell.angle_gamma   90.00
#
_symmetry.space_group_name_H-M   'P 1'
#
loop_
_entity.id
_entity.type
_entity.pdbx_description
1 polymer ?
#
loop_
_entity_poly.entity_id
_entity_poly.type
_entity_poly.pdbx_seq_one_letter_code
_entity_poly.pdbx_strand_id
1 'polypeptide(L)'
;MLAAILMLITAQHCAEPSFCPTREELKIAIQVWRAKRDWEMMSAANEADPNNITLITPFRLLRVTDVYCDEPWGEPRSINCHAMLHYSRSRINQISRLTRSADGWQIEESTEVSRDR
;
A
#
# COMPACT_ATOMS: atom_id res chain seq x y z
N MET A 1 28.88 30.38 4.99
CA MET A 1 27.41 30.48 4.90
C MET A 1 26.87 29.07 4.81
N LEU A 2 26.25 28.58 5.88
CA LEU A 2 25.66 27.23 5.95
C LEU A 2 24.34 27.24 5.16
N ALA A 3 24.33 26.54 4.03
CA ALA A 3 23.12 26.31 3.25
C ALA A 3 22.22 25.32 4.01
N ALA A 4 21.21 25.85 4.69
CA ALA A 4 20.12 25.04 5.24
C ALA A 4 19.26 24.54 4.07
N ILE A 5 19.51 23.32 3.62
CA ILE A 5 18.61 22.61 2.70
C ILE A 5 17.38 22.22 3.52
N LEU A 6 16.34 23.06 3.45
CA LEU A 6 15.00 22.69 3.87
C LEU A 6 14.53 21.56 2.96
N MET A 7 14.69 20.31 3.41
CA MET A 7 13.94 19.19 2.87
C MET A 7 12.47 19.45 3.18
N LEU A 8 11.70 19.85 2.18
CA LEU A 8 10.24 19.80 2.19
C LEU A 8 9.83 18.32 2.22
N ILE A 9 9.93 17.72 3.40
CA ILE A 9 9.36 16.41 3.69
C ILE A 9 7.85 16.63 3.63
N THR A 10 7.24 16.25 2.51
CA THR A 10 5.79 16.08 2.38
C THR A 10 5.29 15.28 3.57
N ALA A 11 4.73 15.98 4.56
CA ALA A 11 4.47 15.43 5.88
C ALA A 11 3.42 14.31 5.79
N GLN A 12 3.83 13.12 6.16
CA GLN A 12 2.89 12.06 6.47
C GLN A 12 2.14 12.46 7.74
N HIS A 13 0.82 12.51 7.67
CA HIS A 13 0.00 12.84 8.83
C HIS A 13 -0.33 11.55 9.56
N CYS A 14 0.16 11.41 10.79
CA CYS A 14 -0.06 10.24 11.61
C CYS A 14 -0.58 10.65 12.97
N ALA A 15 -1.63 9.99 13.45
CA ALA A 15 -2.15 10.20 14.80
C ALA A 15 -1.12 9.79 15.87
N GLU A 16 -0.36 8.70 15.65
CA GLU A 16 0.68 8.24 16.57
C GLU A 16 2.03 8.02 15.84
N PRO A 17 2.96 8.98 15.90
CA PRO A 17 4.22 8.91 15.15
C PRO A 17 5.09 7.68 15.43
N SER A 18 5.02 7.10 16.62
CA SER A 18 5.76 5.89 17.00
C SER A 18 5.26 4.61 16.33
N PHE A 19 4.03 4.62 15.81
CA PHE A 19 3.39 3.47 15.18
C PHE A 19 2.93 3.80 13.75
N CYS A 20 3.75 4.52 12.99
CA CYS A 20 3.47 4.85 11.61
C CYS A 20 4.50 4.28 10.63
N PRO A 21 4.08 3.72 9.49
CA PRO A 21 5.01 3.33 8.45
C PRO A 21 5.61 4.57 7.81
N THR A 22 6.86 4.52 7.40
CA THR A 22 7.39 5.48 6.44
C THR A 22 6.75 5.26 5.07
N ARG A 23 6.86 6.25 4.17
CA ARG A 23 6.37 6.11 2.79
C ARG A 23 6.98 4.93 2.05
N GLU A 24 8.27 4.67 2.26
CA GLU A 24 8.94 3.55 1.57
C GLU A 24 8.50 2.20 2.16
N GLU A 25 8.36 2.10 3.48
CA GLU A 25 7.79 0.91 4.13
C GLU A 25 6.37 0.63 3.64
N LEU A 26 5.51 1.65 3.55
CA LEU A 26 4.15 1.51 3.03
C LEU A 26 4.16 1.05 1.57
N LYS A 27 5.02 1.64 0.73
CA LYS A 27 5.18 1.23 -0.68
C LYS A 27 5.62 -0.23 -0.81
N ILE A 28 6.58 -0.67 0.00
CA ILE A 28 7.06 -2.06 0.04
C ILE A 28 5.90 -2.98 0.46
N ALA A 29 5.19 -2.65 1.54
CA ALA A 29 4.05 -3.43 2.01
C ALA A 29 2.96 -3.58 0.93
N ILE A 30 2.65 -2.51 0.20
CA ILE A 30 1.70 -2.52 -0.93
C ILE A 30 2.21 -3.42 -2.05
N GLN A 31 3.50 -3.35 -2.40
CA GLN A 31 4.08 -4.18 -3.46
C GLN A 31 4.03 -5.67 -3.11
N VAL A 32 4.38 -6.04 -1.88
CA VAL A 32 4.34 -7.43 -1.41
C VAL A 32 2.89 -7.94 -1.39
N TRP A 33 1.96 -7.17 -0.84
CA TRP A 33 0.55 -7.54 -0.78
C TRP A 33 -0.05 -7.73 -2.18
N ARG A 34 0.25 -6.84 -3.13
CA ARG A 34 -0.22 -6.96 -4.52
C ARG A 34 0.39 -8.14 -5.25
N ALA A 35 1.69 -8.38 -5.11
CA ALA A 35 2.34 -9.54 -5.73
C ALA A 35 1.70 -10.86 -5.28
N LYS A 36 1.35 -10.98 -3.99
CA LYS A 36 0.61 -12.13 -3.45
C LYS A 36 -0.78 -12.25 -4.09
N ARG A 37 -1.55 -11.16 -4.13
CA ARG A 37 -2.88 -11.11 -4.75
C ARG A 37 -2.88 -11.46 -6.24
N ASP A 38 -1.92 -10.94 -6.99
CA ASP A 38 -1.77 -11.20 -8.42
C ASP A 38 -1.47 -12.69 -8.67
N TRP A 39 -0.60 -13.27 -7.84
CA TRP A 39 -0.29 -14.71 -7.90
C TRP A 39 -1.53 -15.57 -7.58
N GLU A 40 -2.28 -15.24 -6.52
CA GLU A 40 -3.51 -15.94 -6.15
C GLU A 40 -4.56 -15.87 -7.28
N MET A 41 -4.75 -14.70 -7.88
CA MET A 41 -5.69 -14.53 -9.01
C MET A 41 -5.26 -15.32 -10.23
N MET A 42 -3.96 -15.34 -10.54
CA MET A 42 -3.41 -16.10 -11.66
C MET A 42 -3.57 -17.62 -11.42
N SER A 43 -3.28 -18.10 -10.21
CA SER A 43 -3.47 -19.52 -9.84
C SER A 43 -4.93 -19.92 -10.01
N ALA A 44 -5.86 -19.14 -9.44
CA ALA A 44 -7.28 -19.40 -9.54
C ALA A 44 -7.80 -19.40 -10.98
N ALA A 45 -7.31 -18.50 -11.84
CA ALA A 45 -7.68 -18.45 -13.25
C ALA A 45 -7.20 -19.68 -14.03
N ASN A 46 -5.96 -20.13 -13.79
CA ASN A 46 -5.39 -21.30 -14.45
C ASN A 46 -6.01 -22.61 -13.95
N GLU A 47 -6.42 -22.68 -12.68
CA GLU A 47 -7.19 -23.81 -12.15
C GLU A 47 -8.59 -23.90 -12.78
N ALA A 48 -9.22 -22.75 -13.04
CA ALA A 48 -10.55 -22.68 -13.63
C ALA A 48 -10.57 -23.05 -15.13
N ASP A 49 -9.47 -22.83 -15.86
CA ASP A 49 -9.33 -23.20 -17.27
C ASP A 49 -7.94 -23.79 -17.57
N PRO A 50 -7.74 -25.10 -17.30
CA PRO A 50 -6.43 -25.75 -17.44
C PRO A 50 -5.88 -25.81 -18.88
N ASN A 51 -6.72 -25.54 -19.89
CA ASN A 51 -6.30 -25.55 -21.28
C ASN A 51 -5.73 -24.20 -21.74
N ASN A 52 -5.83 -23.17 -20.91
CA ASN A 52 -5.31 -21.84 -21.19
C ASN A 52 -4.32 -21.40 -20.11
N ILE A 53 -3.32 -20.61 -20.51
CA ILE A 53 -2.40 -19.96 -19.58
C ILE A 53 -2.81 -18.49 -19.45
N THR A 54 -3.34 -18.14 -18.29
CA THR A 54 -3.60 -16.76 -17.90
C THR A 54 -2.35 -16.16 -17.27
N LEU A 55 -1.91 -15.02 -17.80
CA LEU A 55 -0.83 -14.21 -17.25
C LEU A 55 -1.38 -12.84 -16.82
N ILE A 56 -1.23 -12.51 -15.55
CA ILE A 56 -1.58 -11.18 -15.02
C ILE A 56 -0.30 -10.34 -15.01
N THR A 57 -0.30 -9.24 -15.76
CA THR A 57 0.81 -8.28 -15.75
C THR A 57 0.40 -7.05 -14.94
N PRO A 58 0.83 -6.93 -13.68
CA PRO A 58 0.43 -5.81 -12.85
C PRO A 58 1.03 -4.49 -13.35
N PHE A 59 0.28 -3.40 -13.20
CA PHE A 59 0.83 -2.08 -13.45
C PHE A 59 1.87 -1.74 -12.39
N ARG A 60 3.00 -1.17 -12.83
CA ARG A 60 4.06 -0.74 -11.93
C ARG A 60 3.59 0.41 -11.04
N LEU A 61 3.63 0.21 -9.73
CA LEU A 61 3.49 1.28 -8.74
C LEU A 61 4.72 2.19 -8.80
N LEU A 62 4.51 3.46 -9.13
CA LEU A 62 5.58 4.46 -9.31
C LEU A 62 5.84 5.24 -8.02
N ARG A 63 4.78 5.72 -7.37
CA ARG A 63 4.86 6.50 -6.13
C ARG A 63 3.63 6.33 -5.26
N VAL A 64 3.82 6.57 -3.97
CA VAL A 64 2.78 6.65 -2.94
C VAL A 64 2.80 8.07 -2.39
N THR A 65 1.67 8.79 -2.42
CA THR A 65 1.56 10.14 -1.85
C THR A 65 0.32 10.30 -1.00
N ASP A 66 0.19 11.47 -0.37
CA ASP A 66 -1.00 11.86 0.39
C ASP A 66 -1.32 10.85 1.50
N VAL A 67 -0.24 10.41 2.19
CA VAL A 67 -0.31 9.39 3.23
C VAL A 67 -0.83 10.00 4.51
N TYR A 68 -1.94 9.47 4.98
CA TYR A 68 -2.55 9.79 6.26
C TYR A 68 -2.88 8.49 6.98
N CYS A 69 -2.53 8.36 8.25
CA CYS A 69 -2.84 7.18 9.04
C CYS A 69 -3.60 7.54 10.33
N ASP A 70 -4.61 6.74 10.64
CA ASP A 70 -5.47 6.89 11.82
C ASP A 70 -4.75 6.54 13.13
N GLU A 71 -5.43 6.72 14.26
CA GLU A 71 -4.96 6.22 15.55
C GLU A 71 -4.91 4.68 15.52
N PRO A 72 -3.85 4.02 16.05
CA PRO A 72 -3.79 2.57 16.08
C PRO A 72 -4.82 1.93 17.02
N TRP A 73 -5.31 0.73 16.71
CA TRP A 73 -6.27 -0.01 17.55
C TRP A 73 -6.08 -1.54 17.51
N GLY A 74 -6.75 -2.24 18.43
CA GLY A 74 -6.90 -3.70 18.41
C GLY A 74 -5.69 -4.51 18.90
N GLU A 75 -5.83 -5.83 18.84
CA GLU A 75 -4.79 -6.84 19.13
C GLU A 75 -4.88 -7.96 18.06
N PRO A 76 -3.87 -8.17 17.19
CA PRO A 76 -2.62 -7.41 17.13
C PRO A 76 -2.86 -5.94 16.76
N ARG A 77 -2.00 -5.07 17.30
CA ARG A 77 -2.08 -3.63 17.08
C ARG A 77 -2.02 -3.30 15.59
N SER A 78 -3.05 -2.62 15.12
CA SER A 78 -3.30 -2.33 13.71
C SER A 78 -3.48 -0.82 13.47
N ILE A 79 -3.25 -0.35 12.25
CA ILE A 79 -3.46 1.04 11.83
C ILE A 79 -4.05 1.09 10.42
N ASN A 80 -4.92 2.06 10.14
CA ASN A 80 -5.43 2.31 8.80
C ASN A 80 -4.60 3.41 8.20
N CYS A 81 -4.04 3.17 7.01
CA CYS A 81 -3.38 4.21 6.23
C CYS A 81 -4.12 4.43 4.92
N HIS A 82 -4.47 5.69 4.69
CA HIS A 82 -5.01 6.22 3.45
C HIS A 82 -3.84 6.72 2.60
N ALA A 83 -3.82 6.36 1.32
CA ALA A 83 -2.81 6.83 0.40
C ALA A 83 -3.32 6.94 -1.03
N MET A 84 -2.74 7.88 -1.78
CA MET A 84 -2.87 7.96 -3.22
C MET A 84 -1.75 7.14 -3.88
N LEU A 85 -2.13 6.08 -4.58
CA LEU A 85 -1.22 5.22 -5.35
C LEU A 85 -1.16 5.70 -6.79
N HIS A 86 0.05 5.91 -7.29
CA HIS A 86 0.27 6.34 -8.68
C HIS A 86 0.90 5.19 -9.45
N TYR A 87 0.15 4.65 -10.39
CA TYR A 87 0.60 3.66 -11.36
C TYR A 87 1.00 4.36 -12.65
N SER A 88 1.63 3.61 -13.56
CA SER A 88 2.00 4.11 -14.88
C SER A 88 0.82 4.63 -15.71
N ARG A 89 -0.40 4.14 -15.46
CA ARG A 89 -1.60 4.48 -16.24
C ARG A 89 -2.81 4.97 -15.42
N SER A 90 -2.72 4.94 -14.09
CA SER A 90 -3.86 5.27 -13.23
C SER A 90 -3.42 5.80 -11.88
N ARG A 91 -4.37 6.40 -11.16
CA ARG A 91 -4.23 6.79 -9.76
C ARG A 91 -5.38 6.20 -8.98
N ILE A 92 -5.09 5.67 -7.79
CA ILE A 92 -6.07 4.97 -6.96
C ILE A 92 -5.94 5.51 -5.53
N ASN A 93 -7.07 5.88 -4.94
CA ASN A 93 -7.14 6.10 -3.50
C ASN A 93 -7.30 4.73 -2.83
N GLN A 94 -6.39 4.41 -1.93
CA GLN A 94 -6.41 3.13 -1.23
C GLN A 94 -6.43 3.36 0.28
N ILE A 95 -7.24 2.57 0.96
CA ILE A 95 -7.20 2.40 2.41
C ILE A 95 -6.61 1.02 2.68
N SER A 96 -5.60 0.95 3.53
CA SER A 96 -4.96 -0.31 3.92
C SER A 96 -4.94 -0.43 5.42
N ARG A 97 -5.40 -1.58 5.94
CA ARG A 97 -5.21 -1.97 7.33
C ARG A 97 -3.86 -2.65 7.46
N LEU A 98 -2.97 -2.09 8.26
CA LEU A 98 -1.62 -2.59 8.46
C LEU A 98 -1.40 -3.10 9.89
N THR A 99 -0.64 -4.18 9.98
CA THR A 99 -0.04 -4.71 11.21
C THR A 99 1.48 -4.62 11.09
N ARG A 100 2.19 -4.56 12.23
CA ARG A 100 3.66 -4.58 12.25
C ARG A 100 4.16 -5.95 12.69
N SER A 101 4.94 -6.60 11.84
CA SER A 101 5.63 -7.87 12.13
C SER A 101 7.13 -7.66 12.26
N ALA A 102 7.87 -8.74 12.53
CA ALA A 102 9.34 -8.72 12.57
C ALA A 102 9.97 -8.34 11.22
N ASP A 103 9.29 -8.64 10.12
CA ASP A 103 9.76 -8.39 8.75
C ASP A 103 9.33 -7.02 8.20
N GLY A 104 8.55 -6.26 8.98
CA GLY A 104 8.05 -4.93 8.61
C GLY A 104 6.54 -4.83 8.62
N TRP A 105 6.00 -3.90 7.84
CA TRP A 105 4.56 -3.67 7.76
C TRP A 105 3.88 -4.66 6.82
N GLN A 106 2.79 -5.26 7.29
CA GLN A 106 1.98 -6.21 6.54
C GLN A 106 0.59 -5.63 6.33
N ILE A 107 0.04 -5.79 5.13
CA ILE A 107 -1.34 -5.38 4.81
C ILE A 107 -2.25 -6.58 5.02
N GLU A 108 -3.16 -6.47 5.97
CA GLU A 108 -4.17 -7.49 6.25
C GLU A 108 -5.37 -7.34 5.31
N GLU A 109 -5.74 -6.10 5.02
CA GLU A 109 -6.89 -5.76 4.21
C GLU A 109 -6.61 -4.48 3.44
N SER A 110 -7.11 -4.41 2.20
CA SER A 110 -7.03 -3.19 1.42
C SER A 110 -8.28 -2.96 0.59
N THR A 111 -8.73 -1.71 0.60
CA THR A 111 -9.91 -1.27 -0.13
C THR A 111 -9.52 -0.13 -1.07
N GLU A 112 -9.82 -0.30 -2.35
CA GLU A 112 -9.72 0.78 -3.34
C GLU A 112 -11.00 1.63 -3.25
N VAL A 113 -10.84 2.95 -3.12
CA VAL A 113 -11.96 3.88 -3.01
C VAL A 113 -12.13 4.60 -4.34
N SER A 114 -13.11 4.17 -5.13
CA SER A 114 -13.60 4.92 -6.28
C SER A 114 -14.63 5.95 -5.80
N ARG A 115 -14.39 7.23 -6.09
CA ARG A 115 -15.48 8.22 -6.05
C ARG A 115 -16.23 8.09 -7.38
N ASP A 116 -17.44 7.55 -7.33
CA ASP A 116 -18.40 7.76 -8.42
C ASP A 116 -18.63 9.27 -8.55
N ARG A 117 -18.45 9.79 -9.77
CA ARG A 117 -18.70 11.19 -10.11
C ARG A 117 -20.09 11.36 -10.67
#